data_AF-A0A363TVH1-F1
#
_entry.id   AF-A0A363TVH1-F1
#
_cell.length_a   1.000
_cell.length_b   1.000
_cell.length_c   1.000
_cell.angle_alpha   90.00
_cell.angle_beta   90.00
_cell.angle_gamma   90.00
#
_symmetry.space_group_name_H-M   'P 1'
#
loop_
_entity.id
_entity.type
_entity.pdbx_description
1 polymer ?
#
loop_
_entity_poly.entity_id
_entity_poly.type
_entity_poly.pdbx_seq_one_letter_code
_entity_poly.pdbx_strand_id
1 'polypeptide(L)'
;MALVPPPMEDEAAGRARHLRGGAVKGIVFLDRDGTLIEETGYLSDPSLLREIPHAAEALRRLSREGYALAVVSNQAGVAKGKFREDQMEAVHRTFIGYFRDRGVEFAAVEYCLHHPEGVVERYRTVCGCRKPAAGMAEKILQRLEISAGHRIWMVGDKMSDILMGKRLRAETILVATGYGEQERLAGERRGERPDRYLPSIREAAEWIVSGGKAE
;
A
#
# COMPACT_ATOMS: atom_id res chain seq x y z
N MET A 1 10.48 31.49 -9.96
CA MET A 1 10.89 30.20 -9.39
C MET A 1 9.94 29.92 -8.23
N ALA A 2 8.88 29.13 -8.46
CA ALA A 2 7.96 28.77 -7.39
C ALA A 2 8.61 27.66 -6.56
N LEU A 3 9.00 28.00 -5.34
CA LEU A 3 9.49 27.05 -4.35
C LEU A 3 8.39 26.01 -4.11
N VAL A 4 8.70 24.77 -4.46
CA VAL A 4 7.92 23.60 -4.10
C VAL A 4 7.79 23.60 -2.57
N PRO A 5 6.58 23.64 -1.97
CA PRO A 5 6.47 23.32 -0.56
C PRO A 5 7.03 21.89 -0.38
N PRO A 6 7.94 21.65 0.58
CA PRO A 6 8.47 20.32 0.82
C PRO A 6 7.32 19.32 1.01
N PRO A 7 7.46 18.06 0.59
CA PRO A 7 6.41 17.06 0.74
C PRO A 7 6.21 16.78 2.23
N MET A 8 5.35 17.55 2.92
CA MET A 8 4.97 17.40 4.33
C MET A 8 6.02 16.61 5.12
N GLU A 9 7.24 17.14 5.16
CA GLU A 9 8.29 16.57 5.99
C GLU A 9 7.83 16.85 7.42
N ASP A 10 7.35 15.78 8.04
CA ASP A 10 7.42 15.57 9.48
C ASP A 10 6.35 16.23 10.37
N GLU A 11 5.11 15.74 10.28
CA GLU A 11 4.27 15.56 11.48
C GLU A 11 3.99 14.06 11.77
N ALA A 12 4.90 13.19 11.34
CA ALA A 12 4.94 11.77 11.70
C ALA A 12 6.13 11.41 12.62
N ALA A 13 6.89 12.40 13.10
CA ALA A 13 7.57 12.35 14.40
C ALA A 13 6.58 12.13 15.57
N GLY A 14 5.27 12.12 15.29
CA GLY A 14 4.17 11.62 16.11
C GLY A 14 4.21 10.10 16.33
N ARG A 15 5.29 9.64 16.97
CA ARG A 15 5.38 8.40 17.74
C ARG A 15 5.17 7.12 16.94
N ALA A 16 6.30 6.48 16.65
CA ALA A 16 6.50 5.03 16.79
C ALA A 16 6.10 4.53 18.20
N ARG A 17 4.83 4.72 18.58
CA ARG A 17 4.28 4.32 19.88
C ARG A 17 3.97 2.83 19.90
N HIS A 18 3.88 2.19 18.73
CA HIS A 18 3.76 0.73 18.60
C HIS A 18 5.11 0.00 18.68
N LEU A 19 6.24 0.70 18.49
CA LEU A 19 7.59 0.11 18.62
C LEU A 19 8.16 0.19 20.06
N ARG A 20 7.37 0.68 21.03
CA ARG A 20 7.82 0.72 22.43
C ARG A 20 7.67 -0.66 23.08
N GLY A 21 8.71 -1.50 22.91
CA GLY A 21 9.06 -2.54 23.89
C GLY A 21 9.23 -3.96 23.35
N GLY A 22 8.91 -4.25 22.08
CA GLY A 22 9.06 -5.57 21.47
C GLY A 22 9.65 -5.50 20.06
N ALA A 23 10.44 -6.51 19.69
CA ALA A 23 10.92 -6.66 18.31
C ALA A 23 9.73 -6.90 17.36
N VAL A 24 9.68 -6.17 16.25
CA VAL A 24 8.66 -6.39 15.21
C VAL A 24 8.87 -7.75 14.54
N LYS A 25 7.79 -8.48 14.28
CA LYS A 25 7.84 -9.76 13.55
C LYS A 25 8.18 -9.55 12.07
N GLY A 26 7.76 -8.40 11.54
CA GLY A 26 7.99 -8.01 10.16
C GLY A 26 7.06 -6.91 9.72
N ILE A 27 6.84 -6.83 8.41
CA ILE A 27 6.04 -5.77 7.78
C ILE A 27 5.06 -6.35 6.76
N VAL A 28 3.88 -5.75 6.69
CA VAL A 28 2.90 -5.97 5.64
C VAL A 28 2.76 -4.69 4.83
N PHE A 29 3.24 -4.73 3.59
CA PHE A 29 2.97 -3.71 2.60
C PHE A 29 1.58 -3.93 2.00
N LEU A 30 0.82 -2.85 1.88
CA LEU A 30 -0.58 -2.85 1.49
C LEU A 30 -0.78 -1.85 0.35
N ASP A 31 -1.41 -2.26 -0.75
CA ASP A 31 -2.02 -1.27 -1.65
C ASP A 31 -3.24 -0.62 -0.97
N ARG A 32 -3.66 0.54 -1.49
CA ARG A 32 -4.80 1.29 -0.97
C ARG A 32 -6.08 0.93 -1.71
N ASP A 33 -6.18 1.37 -2.95
CA ASP A 33 -7.37 1.23 -3.80
C ASP A 33 -7.50 -0.23 -4.26
N GLY A 34 -8.71 -0.79 -4.17
CA GLY A 34 -8.96 -2.20 -4.48
C GLY A 34 -8.51 -3.20 -3.41
N THR A 35 -7.77 -2.77 -2.39
CA THR A 35 -7.24 -3.64 -1.32
C THR A 35 -7.78 -3.27 0.06
N LEU A 36 -7.66 -2.01 0.47
CA LEU A 36 -8.16 -1.50 1.74
C LEU A 36 -9.46 -0.71 1.59
N ILE A 37 -9.60 -0.01 0.46
CA ILE A 37 -10.79 0.73 0.08
C ILE A 37 -11.23 0.34 -1.33
N GLU A 38 -12.48 0.60 -1.68
CA GLU A 38 -13.02 0.30 -3.01
C GLU A 38 -12.23 1.01 -4.12
N GLU A 39 -12.01 0.28 -5.22
CA GLU A 39 -11.37 0.83 -6.43
C GLU A 39 -12.41 1.60 -7.25
N THR A 40 -12.14 2.88 -7.48
CA THR A 40 -13.04 3.80 -8.21
C THR A 40 -12.32 4.50 -9.38
N GLY A 41 -11.10 4.08 -9.72
CA GLY A 41 -10.27 4.57 -10.81
C GLY A 41 -9.47 5.82 -10.46
N TYR A 42 -10.14 6.89 -10.01
CA TYR A 42 -9.50 8.17 -9.66
C TYR A 42 -10.19 8.83 -8.46
N LEU A 43 -10.10 8.16 -7.30
CA LEU A 43 -10.65 8.68 -6.05
C LEU A 43 -10.04 10.04 -5.70
N SER A 44 -10.85 11.10 -5.86
CA SER A 44 -10.46 12.50 -5.65
C SER A 44 -11.39 13.25 -4.71
N ASP A 45 -12.56 12.68 -4.41
CA ASP A 45 -13.47 13.15 -3.37
C ASP A 45 -13.37 12.21 -2.16
N PRO A 46 -12.90 12.71 -0.99
CA PRO A 46 -12.81 11.92 0.22
C PRO A 46 -14.15 11.36 0.71
N SER A 47 -15.29 11.98 0.35
CA SER A 47 -16.62 11.52 0.73
C SER A 47 -17.00 10.18 0.09
N LEU A 48 -16.33 9.81 -1.01
CA LEU A 48 -16.51 8.57 -1.74
C LEU A 48 -15.62 7.43 -1.22
N LEU A 49 -14.82 7.67 -0.18
CA LEU A 49 -14.04 6.61 0.45
C LEU A 49 -14.97 5.54 1.03
N ARG A 50 -14.81 4.30 0.57
CA ARG A 50 -15.53 3.13 1.07
C ARG A 50 -14.53 2.04 1.42
N GLU A 51 -14.59 1.56 2.65
CA GLU A 51 -13.72 0.48 3.13
C GLU A 51 -14.09 -0.84 2.47
N ILE A 52 -13.09 -1.63 2.06
CA ILE A 52 -13.32 -3.03 1.72
C ILE A 52 -13.82 -3.75 2.99
N PRO A 53 -14.87 -4.59 2.92
CA PRO A 53 -15.42 -5.24 4.10
C PRO A 53 -14.36 -5.87 5.01
N HIS A 54 -14.39 -5.51 6.30
CA HIS A 54 -13.48 -5.98 7.35
C HIS A 54 -12.00 -5.55 7.21
N ALA A 55 -11.64 -4.60 6.34
CA ALA A 55 -10.24 -4.19 6.18
C ALA A 55 -9.63 -3.67 7.49
N ALA A 56 -10.29 -2.78 8.23
CA ALA A 56 -9.76 -2.25 9.48
C ALA A 56 -9.61 -3.34 10.55
N GLU A 57 -10.52 -4.31 10.58
CA GLU A 57 -10.44 -5.47 11.48
C GLU A 57 -9.22 -6.34 11.16
N ALA A 58 -9.03 -6.66 9.87
CA ALA A 58 -7.89 -7.43 9.38
C ALA A 58 -6.56 -6.75 9.72
N LEU A 59 -6.46 -5.43 9.51
CA LEU A 59 -5.27 -4.65 9.85
C LEU A 59 -4.99 -4.62 11.35
N ARG A 60 -6.01 -4.43 12.20
CA ARG A 60 -5.84 -4.53 13.66
C ARG A 60 -5.30 -5.90 14.07
N ARG A 61 -5.77 -6.98 13.43
CA ARG A 61 -5.29 -8.33 13.70
C ARG A 61 -3.81 -8.47 13.35
N LEU A 62 -3.39 -8.01 12.16
CA LEU A 62 -1.99 -8.02 11.75
C LEU A 62 -1.09 -7.23 12.71
N SER A 63 -1.53 -6.05 13.15
CA SER A 63 -0.79 -5.23 14.11
C SER A 63 -0.65 -5.94 15.47
N ARG A 64 -1.72 -6.56 15.99
CA ARG A 64 -1.67 -7.35 17.25
C ARG A 64 -0.71 -8.54 17.17
N GLU A 65 -0.48 -9.06 15.97
CA GLU A 65 0.45 -10.15 15.68
C GLU A 65 1.90 -9.68 15.48
N GLY A 66 2.17 -8.40 15.76
CA GLY A 66 3.52 -7.83 15.77
C GLY A 66 4.02 -7.37 14.41
N TYR A 67 3.15 -7.23 13.41
CA TYR A 67 3.53 -6.70 12.10
C TYR A 67 3.40 -5.17 12.04
N ALA A 68 4.42 -4.51 11.49
CA ALA A 68 4.30 -3.15 11.03
C ALA A 68 3.40 -3.08 9.79
N LEU A 69 2.51 -2.11 9.74
CA LEU A 69 1.62 -1.90 8.60
C LEU A 69 2.13 -0.73 7.77
N ALA A 70 2.32 -0.93 6.47
CA ALA A 70 2.80 0.10 5.56
C ALA A 70 1.96 0.17 4.29
N VAL A 71 1.53 1.37 3.92
CA VAL A 71 0.76 1.59 2.68
C VAL A 71 1.68 2.09 1.58
N VAL A 72 1.57 1.50 0.40
CA VAL A 72 2.35 1.84 -0.80
C VAL A 72 1.43 1.86 -2.01
N SER A 73 1.16 3.05 -2.56
CA SER A 73 0.11 3.18 -3.59
C SER A 73 0.49 4.10 -4.77
N ASN A 74 0.08 3.70 -5.98
CA ASN A 74 0.29 4.45 -7.20
C ASN A 74 -0.89 5.43 -7.43
N GLN A 75 -0.66 6.74 -7.29
CA GLN A 75 -1.66 7.80 -7.47
C GLN A 75 -1.42 8.59 -8.76
N ALA A 76 -1.36 7.89 -9.90
CA ALA A 76 -1.08 8.49 -11.21
C ALA A 76 -2.17 9.45 -11.73
N GLY A 77 -3.31 9.56 -11.06
CA GLY A 77 -4.34 10.54 -11.40
C GLY A 77 -3.82 11.97 -11.42
N VAL A 78 -2.83 12.30 -10.58
CA VAL A 78 -2.15 13.61 -10.58
C VAL A 78 -1.37 13.81 -11.88
N ALA A 79 -0.47 12.90 -12.24
CA ALA A 79 0.27 12.98 -13.52
C ALA A 79 -0.66 13.00 -14.74
N LYS A 80 -1.77 12.26 -14.69
CA LYS A 80 -2.76 12.18 -15.77
C LYS A 80 -3.76 13.34 -15.80
N GLY A 81 -3.62 14.34 -14.93
CA GLY A 81 -4.49 15.52 -14.88
C GLY A 81 -5.95 15.20 -14.52
N LYS A 82 -6.20 14.08 -13.83
CA LYS A 82 -7.54 13.64 -13.41
C LYS A 82 -8.01 14.33 -12.15
N PHE A 83 -7.07 14.70 -11.28
CA PHE A 83 -7.28 15.50 -10.10
C PHE A 83 -5.98 16.21 -9.72
N ARG A 84 -6.09 17.23 -8.88
CA ARG A 84 -4.94 18.00 -8.39
C ARG A 84 -4.28 17.32 -7.18
N GLU A 85 -3.05 17.74 -6.88
CA GLU A 85 -2.27 17.26 -5.73
C GLU A 85 -3.00 17.49 -4.39
N ASP A 86 -3.65 18.64 -4.20
CA ASP A 86 -4.40 18.96 -2.98
C ASP A 86 -5.66 18.08 -2.78
N GLN A 87 -6.30 17.63 -3.87
CA GLN A 87 -7.39 16.66 -3.81
C GLN A 87 -6.87 15.28 -3.37
N MET A 88 -5.72 14.86 -3.89
CA MET A 88 -5.05 13.62 -3.47
C MET A 88 -4.69 13.67 -1.98
N GLU A 89 -4.14 14.79 -1.52
CA GLU A 89 -3.82 15.01 -0.10
C GLU A 89 -5.08 14.99 0.78
N ALA A 90 -6.19 15.56 0.32
CA ALA A 90 -7.45 15.52 1.06
C ALA A 90 -7.96 14.07 1.22
N VAL A 91 -7.90 13.26 0.15
CA VAL A 91 -8.25 11.83 0.20
C VAL A 91 -7.31 11.09 1.13
N HIS A 92 -6.01 11.38 1.06
CA HIS A 92 -4.99 10.78 1.92
C HIS A 92 -5.25 11.05 3.42
N ARG A 93 -5.49 12.31 3.79
CA ARG A 93 -5.80 12.68 5.19
C ARG A 93 -7.05 11.95 5.69
N THR A 94 -8.10 11.91 4.87
CA THR A 94 -9.33 11.18 5.21
C THR A 94 -9.10 9.68 5.33
N PHE A 95 -8.30 9.08 4.44
CA PHE A 95 -7.93 7.67 4.51
C PHE A 95 -7.20 7.34 5.82
N ILE A 96 -6.16 8.10 6.19
CA ILE A 96 -5.45 7.87 7.45
C ILE A 96 -6.40 8.06 8.64
N GLY A 97 -7.17 9.15 8.66
CA GLY A 97 -8.12 9.43 9.74
C GLY A 97 -9.14 8.31 9.90
N TYR A 98 -9.73 7.84 8.80
CA TYR A 98 -10.74 6.80 8.77
C TYR A 98 -10.27 5.49 9.45
N PHE A 99 -9.05 5.06 9.14
CA PHE A 99 -8.46 3.84 9.71
C PHE A 99 -7.96 4.06 11.15
N ARG A 100 -7.39 5.23 11.45
CA ARG A 100 -6.98 5.61 12.80
C ARG A 100 -8.14 5.63 13.78
N ASP A 101 -9.28 6.20 13.38
CA ASP A 101 -10.49 6.26 14.21
C ASP A 101 -11.08 4.86 14.47
N ARG A 102 -10.64 3.87 13.69
CA ARG A 102 -10.92 2.43 13.86
C ARG A 102 -9.77 1.68 14.53
N GLY A 103 -8.81 2.36 15.15
CA GLY A 103 -7.71 1.75 15.89
C GLY A 103 -6.63 1.08 15.02
N VAL A 104 -6.49 1.50 13.77
CA VAL A 104 -5.39 1.07 12.88
C VAL A 104 -4.35 2.19 12.79
N GLU A 105 -3.11 1.88 13.16
CA GLU A 105 -1.98 2.79 13.00
C GLU A 105 -1.05 2.25 11.89
N PHE A 106 -0.82 3.06 10.86
CA PHE A 106 0.17 2.74 9.85
C PHE A 106 1.55 3.22 10.31
N ALA A 107 2.54 2.33 10.29
CA ALA A 107 3.93 2.68 10.56
C ALA A 107 4.52 3.58 9.46
N ALA A 108 3.97 3.47 8.25
CA ALA A 108 4.40 4.23 7.09
C ALA A 108 3.32 4.30 6.02
N VAL A 109 3.29 5.41 5.28
CA VAL A 109 2.45 5.55 4.10
C VAL A 109 3.25 6.30 3.03
N GLU A 110 3.35 5.76 1.82
CA GLU A 110 4.05 6.39 0.69
C GLU A 110 3.20 6.27 -0.59
N TYR A 111 3.28 7.30 -1.44
CA TYR A 111 2.57 7.35 -2.72
C TYR A 111 3.47 7.77 -3.87
N CYS A 112 3.18 7.25 -5.05
CA CYS A 112 3.80 7.69 -6.29
C CYS A 112 2.80 8.49 -7.13
N LEU A 113 3.11 9.76 -7.39
CA LEU A 113 2.28 10.63 -8.25
C LEU A 113 2.68 10.55 -9.73
N HIS A 114 3.79 9.89 -10.05
CA HIS A 114 4.42 9.93 -11.37
C HIS A 114 3.78 8.96 -12.38
N HIS A 115 3.83 9.36 -13.65
CA HIS A 115 3.52 8.50 -14.80
C HIS A 115 4.32 8.95 -16.03
N PRO A 116 4.98 8.06 -16.79
CA PRO A 116 5.80 8.46 -17.94
C PRO A 116 4.99 9.15 -19.04
N GLU A 117 3.73 8.74 -19.21
CA GLU A 117 2.77 9.32 -20.15
C GLU A 117 1.80 10.32 -19.49
N GLY A 118 2.21 10.94 -18.38
CA GLY A 118 1.42 12.00 -17.75
C GLY A 118 1.20 13.21 -18.67
N VAL A 119 0.17 14.01 -18.42
CA VAL A 119 -0.05 15.31 -19.09
C VAL A 119 0.42 16.48 -18.22
N VAL A 120 0.58 16.27 -16.91
CA VAL A 120 1.10 17.27 -15.99
C VAL A 120 2.63 17.14 -15.94
N GLU A 121 3.33 18.11 -16.53
CA GLU A 121 4.78 18.06 -16.77
C GLU A 121 5.60 17.70 -15.52
N ARG A 122 5.26 18.30 -14.37
CA ARG A 122 5.94 18.05 -13.09
C ARG A 122 5.98 16.58 -12.69
N TYR A 123 4.99 15.79 -13.07
CA TYR A 123 4.88 14.37 -12.68
C TYR A 123 5.09 13.41 -13.86
N ARG A 124 5.41 13.95 -15.04
CA ARG A 124 5.60 13.18 -16.28
C ARG A 124 7.02 12.62 -16.34
N THR A 125 7.27 11.50 -15.66
CA THR A 125 8.60 10.88 -15.60
C THR A 125 8.54 9.39 -15.33
N VAL A 126 9.60 8.69 -15.72
CA VAL A 126 9.96 7.38 -15.15
C VAL A 126 10.56 7.64 -13.76
N CYS A 127 10.12 6.90 -12.73
CA CYS A 127 10.70 6.99 -11.38
C CYS A 127 10.95 5.59 -10.81
N GLY A 128 11.85 5.49 -9.82
CA GLY A 128 12.06 4.27 -9.03
C GLY A 128 10.94 4.00 -8.01
N CYS A 129 10.00 4.94 -7.86
CA CYS A 129 8.93 4.90 -6.88
C CYS A 129 7.66 4.18 -7.35
N ARG A 130 7.35 4.23 -8.65
CA ARG A 130 6.09 3.72 -9.21
C ARG A 130 6.12 2.20 -9.25
N LYS A 131 5.16 1.54 -8.61
CA LYS A 131 5.00 0.07 -8.72
C LYS A 131 4.88 -0.29 -10.21
N PRO A 132 5.68 -1.25 -10.72
CA PRO A 132 6.28 -2.35 -9.97
C PRO A 132 7.70 -2.09 -9.42
N ALA A 133 8.25 -0.88 -9.56
CA ALA A 133 9.49 -0.51 -8.88
C ALA A 133 9.31 -0.48 -7.35
N ALA A 134 10.40 -0.66 -6.60
CA ALA A 134 10.38 -0.92 -5.16
C ALA A 134 10.73 0.29 -4.28
N GLY A 135 11.05 1.45 -4.86
CA GLY A 135 11.62 2.58 -4.12
C GLY A 135 10.75 3.11 -2.97
N MET A 136 9.42 3.05 -3.10
CA MET A 136 8.53 3.42 -1.98
C MET A 136 8.72 2.48 -0.78
N ALA A 137 8.76 1.17 -1.03
CA ALA A 137 8.90 0.17 0.02
C ALA A 137 10.32 0.15 0.60
N GLU A 138 11.36 0.27 -0.24
CA GLU A 138 12.76 0.34 0.20
C GLU A 138 13.00 1.52 1.16
N LYS A 139 12.43 2.69 0.86
CA LYS A 139 12.47 3.86 1.76
C LYS A 139 11.83 3.55 3.12
N ILE A 140 10.71 2.83 3.12
CA ILE A 140 10.01 2.43 4.36
C ILE A 140 10.84 1.42 5.15
N LEU A 141 11.38 0.40 4.50
CA LEU A 141 12.24 -0.61 5.15
C LEU A 141 13.45 0.06 5.82
N GLN A 142 14.08 1.01 5.12
CA GLN A 142 15.20 1.79 5.67
C GLN A 142 14.77 2.62 6.87
N ARG A 143 13.65 3.36 6.77
CA ARG A 143 13.14 4.21 7.86
C ARG A 143 12.76 3.42 9.11
N LEU A 144 12.28 2.19 8.94
CA LEU A 144 11.83 1.32 10.02
C LEU A 144 12.90 0.29 10.46
N GLU A 145 14.10 0.35 9.89
CA GLU A 145 15.22 -0.56 10.18
C GLU A 145 14.86 -2.05 10.00
N ILE A 146 13.97 -2.35 9.06
CA ILE A 146 13.51 -3.71 8.77
C ILE A 146 14.51 -4.39 7.83
N SER A 147 15.12 -5.47 8.32
CA SER A 147 16.19 -6.21 7.64
C SER A 147 15.80 -7.66 7.30
N ALA A 148 16.72 -8.42 6.69
CA ALA A 148 16.48 -9.77 6.15
C ALA A 148 15.98 -10.83 7.15
N GLY A 149 16.09 -10.60 8.47
CA GLY A 149 15.53 -11.50 9.49
C GLY A 149 14.01 -11.38 9.66
N HIS A 150 13.40 -10.36 9.07
CA HIS A 150 11.97 -10.05 9.23
C HIS A 150 11.13 -10.66 8.12
N ARG A 151 9.88 -10.99 8.44
CA ARG A 151 8.87 -11.36 7.44
C ARG A 151 8.44 -10.13 6.65
N ILE A 152 8.43 -10.21 5.33
CA ILE A 152 7.96 -9.13 4.46
C ILE A 152 6.82 -9.68 3.62
N TRP A 153 5.66 -9.04 3.71
CA TRP A 153 4.48 -9.38 2.93
C TRP A 153 4.11 -8.23 2.00
N MET A 154 3.59 -8.53 0.82
CA MET A 154 2.95 -7.57 -0.07
C MET A 154 1.54 -8.03 -0.40
N VAL A 155 0.54 -7.22 -0.06
CA VAL A 155 -0.87 -7.46 -0.37
C VAL A 155 -1.39 -6.35 -1.28
N GLY A 156 -1.91 -6.70 -2.44
CA GLY A 156 -2.42 -5.74 -3.42
C GLY A 156 -3.42 -6.35 -4.40
N ASP A 157 -4.03 -5.53 -5.23
CA ASP A 157 -5.04 -5.95 -6.23
C ASP A 157 -4.48 -6.01 -7.66
N LYS A 158 -3.23 -5.58 -7.88
CA LYS A 158 -2.62 -5.53 -9.21
C LYS A 158 -1.33 -6.35 -9.29
N MET A 159 -1.00 -6.84 -10.48
CA MET A 159 0.29 -7.51 -10.69
C MET A 159 1.48 -6.59 -10.47
N SER A 160 1.31 -5.26 -10.59
CA SER A 160 2.35 -4.31 -10.21
C SER A 160 2.76 -4.42 -8.75
N ASP A 161 1.82 -4.76 -7.86
CA ASP A 161 2.08 -4.98 -6.43
C ASP A 161 2.91 -6.24 -6.24
N ILE A 162 2.48 -7.32 -6.88
CA ILE A 162 3.13 -8.62 -6.83
C ILE A 162 4.56 -8.53 -7.33
N LEU A 163 4.78 -7.85 -8.46
CA LEU A 163 6.11 -7.67 -9.02
C LEU A 163 7.01 -6.78 -8.15
N MET A 164 6.45 -5.78 -7.46
CA MET A 164 7.19 -5.01 -6.46
C MET A 164 7.57 -5.90 -5.27
N GLY A 165 6.61 -6.67 -4.73
CA GLY A 165 6.85 -7.61 -3.63
C GLY A 165 7.95 -8.62 -3.95
N LYS A 166 7.94 -9.18 -5.17
CA LYS A 166 9.00 -10.09 -5.65
C LYS A 166 10.39 -9.43 -5.70
N ARG A 167 10.48 -8.16 -6.12
CA ARG A 167 11.77 -7.41 -6.08
C ARG A 167 12.30 -7.27 -4.65
N LEU A 168 11.40 -7.14 -3.68
CA LEU A 168 11.73 -7.08 -2.25
C LEU A 168 11.94 -8.45 -1.60
N ARG A 169 11.77 -9.55 -2.36
CA ARG A 169 11.71 -10.93 -1.84
C ARG A 169 10.63 -11.12 -0.76
N ALA A 170 9.56 -10.34 -0.85
CA ALA A 170 8.38 -10.48 -0.01
C ALA A 170 7.54 -11.69 -0.45
N GLU A 171 6.80 -12.28 0.49
CA GLU A 171 5.72 -13.19 0.18
C GLU A 171 4.51 -12.37 -0.34
N THR A 172 3.98 -12.74 -1.50
CA THR A 172 3.02 -11.91 -2.26
C THR A 172 1.62 -12.50 -2.28
N ILE A 173 0.64 -11.67 -1.93
CA ILE A 173 -0.78 -12.02 -1.91
C ILE A 173 -1.52 -11.05 -2.84
N LEU A 174 -2.11 -11.60 -3.90
CA LEU A 174 -3.06 -10.88 -4.73
C LEU A 174 -4.46 -11.09 -4.14
N VAL A 175 -5.19 -10.01 -3.89
CA VAL A 175 -6.59 -10.10 -3.46
C VAL A 175 -7.54 -10.05 -4.65
N ALA A 176 -8.72 -10.66 -4.56
CA ALA A 176 -9.73 -10.67 -5.62
C ALA A 176 -10.54 -9.38 -5.72
N THR A 177 -10.53 -8.56 -4.67
CA THR A 177 -11.10 -7.21 -4.66
C THR A 177 -10.42 -6.29 -5.66
N GLY A 178 -11.07 -5.19 -6.04
CA GLY A 178 -10.53 -4.24 -7.03
C GLY A 178 -10.33 -4.89 -8.40
N TYR A 179 -9.13 -4.77 -8.96
CA TYR A 179 -8.76 -5.39 -10.25
C TYR A 179 -8.22 -6.82 -10.14
N GLY A 180 -8.21 -7.40 -8.93
CA GLY A 180 -7.57 -8.68 -8.60
C GLY A 180 -7.76 -9.81 -9.61
N GLU A 181 -9.00 -10.15 -9.92
CA GLU A 181 -9.31 -11.26 -10.84
C GLU A 181 -8.80 -10.98 -12.26
N GLN A 182 -8.98 -9.76 -12.75
CA GLN A 182 -8.55 -9.37 -14.09
C GLN A 182 -7.01 -9.39 -14.19
N GLU A 183 -6.35 -8.87 -13.16
CA GLU A 183 -4.90 -8.82 -13.03
C GLU A 183 -4.30 -10.22 -12.88
N ARG A 184 -4.96 -11.13 -12.14
CA ARG A 184 -4.56 -12.54 -12.04
C ARG A 184 -4.55 -13.19 -13.42
N LEU A 185 -5.66 -13.10 -14.17
CA LEU A 185 -5.78 -13.68 -15.50
C LEU A 185 -4.76 -13.06 -16.48
N ALA A 186 -4.51 -11.75 -16.39
CA ALA A 186 -3.51 -11.08 -17.21
C ALA A 186 -2.08 -11.51 -16.86
N GLY A 187 -1.76 -11.62 -15.58
CA GLY A 187 -0.48 -12.12 -15.09
C GLY A 187 -0.20 -13.54 -15.56
N GLU A 188 -1.18 -14.44 -15.48
CA GLU A 188 -1.05 -15.82 -15.94
C GLU A 188 -0.65 -15.93 -17.41
N ARG A 189 -1.22 -15.08 -18.28
CA ARG A 189 -0.84 -15.00 -19.69
C ARG A 189 0.60 -14.52 -19.92
N ARG A 190 1.15 -13.75 -18.98
CA ARG A 190 2.54 -13.26 -18.99
C ARG A 190 3.52 -14.18 -18.23
N GLY A 191 3.04 -15.27 -17.64
CA GLY A 191 3.85 -16.14 -16.77
C GLY A 191 4.14 -15.53 -15.40
N GLU A 192 3.43 -14.49 -15.00
CA GLU A 192 3.56 -13.82 -13.70
C GLU A 192 2.46 -14.33 -12.75
N ARG A 193 2.84 -14.80 -11.56
CA ARG A 193 1.88 -15.30 -10.56
C ARG A 193 2.19 -14.75 -9.17
N PRO A 194 1.20 -14.43 -8.34
CA PRO A 194 1.42 -14.20 -6.91
C PRO A 194 1.75 -15.52 -6.20
N ASP A 195 2.29 -15.45 -4.99
CA ASP A 195 2.45 -16.65 -4.16
C ASP A 195 1.08 -17.16 -3.70
N ARG A 196 0.13 -16.25 -3.44
CA ARG A 196 -1.27 -16.58 -3.11
C ARG A 196 -2.26 -15.65 -3.80
N TYR A 197 -3.43 -16.20 -4.10
CA TYR A 197 -4.60 -15.44 -4.54
C TYR A 197 -5.74 -15.69 -3.54
N LEU A 198 -6.25 -14.64 -2.90
CA LEU A 198 -7.23 -14.74 -1.82
C LEU A 198 -8.40 -13.77 -2.06
N PRO A 199 -9.59 -14.02 -1.48
CA PRO A 199 -10.77 -13.20 -1.75
C PRO A 199 -10.58 -11.72 -1.39
N SER A 200 -10.05 -11.40 -0.20
CA SER A 200 -9.87 -10.03 0.25
C SER A 200 -8.72 -9.88 1.25
N ILE A 201 -8.53 -8.65 1.76
CA ILE A 201 -7.59 -8.35 2.85
C ILE A 201 -7.90 -9.14 4.14
N ARG A 202 -9.17 -9.53 4.37
CA ARG A 202 -9.55 -10.35 5.51
C ARG A 202 -8.87 -11.72 5.47
N GLU A 203 -9.05 -12.45 4.37
CA GLU A 203 -8.45 -13.77 4.20
C GLU A 203 -6.93 -13.68 4.09
N ALA A 204 -6.40 -12.60 3.50
CA ALA A 204 -4.97 -12.33 3.49
C ALA A 204 -4.40 -12.19 4.91
N ALA A 205 -5.08 -11.45 5.79
CA ALA A 205 -4.66 -11.32 7.18
C ALA A 205 -4.74 -12.67 7.92
N GLU A 206 -5.81 -13.44 7.73
CA GLU A 206 -5.93 -14.79 8.29
C GLU A 206 -4.75 -15.69 7.88
N TRP A 207 -4.40 -15.68 6.59
CA TRP A 207 -3.26 -16.43 6.04
C TRP A 207 -1.90 -16.01 6.61
N ILE A 208 -1.67 -14.70 6.74
CA ILE A 208 -0.42 -14.15 7.30
C ILE A 208 -0.27 -14.55 8.77
N VAL A 209 -1.38 -14.56 9.52
CA VAL A 209 -1.38 -14.89 10.95
C VAL A 209 -1.19 -16.38 11.19
N SER A 210 -1.72 -17.26 10.32
CA SER A 210 -1.47 -18.72 10.41
C SER A 210 -0.02 -19.11 10.08
N GLY A 211 0.81 -18.15 9.65
CA GLY A 211 2.19 -18.39 9.25
C GLY A 211 2.30 -19.08 7.89
N GLY A 212 1.32 -18.85 7.00
CA GLY A 212 1.32 -19.40 5.65
C GLY A 212 1.04 -20.91 5.59
N LYS A 213 0.47 -21.47 6.65
CA LYS A 213 -0.02 -22.85 6.69
C LYS A 213 -1.52 -22.83 6.38
N ALA A 214 -1.92 -23.61 5.37
CA ALA A 214 -3.32 -23.99 5.22
C ALA A 214 -3.64 -25.03 6.30
N GLU A 215 -4.81 -24.89 6.96
CA GLU A 215 -5.43 -26.01 7.68
C GLU A 215 -5.83 -27.13 6.69
#